data_AF-A0A355GZT5-F1
#
_entry.id   AF-A0A355GZT5-F1
#
_cell.length_a   1.000
_cell.length_b   1.000
_cell.length_c   1.000
_cell.angle_alpha   90.00
_cell.angle_beta   90.00
_cell.angle_gamma   90.00
#
_symmetry.space_group_name_H-M   'P 1'
#
loop_
_entity.id
_entity.type
_entity.pdbx_description
1 polymer ?
#
loop_
_entity_poly.entity_id
_entity_poly.type
_entity_poly.pdbx_seq_one_letter_code
_entity_poly.pdbx_strand_id
1 'polypeptide(L)'
;QGCGASFKGKKLGSFGDMGTFSFDYVKTVTTGEGGMVISNKKDLYLRSEWYHDHGHDHNPKVGRALEGRTILGFNYRMNELQGALGLAQLRKLDYLIGEQKKHKKMIMDVLAATVPNVGFRAKRDPEGDSATFLAFNLPEEKMALKFQKLLSAEGVDTTCYKYNKWHYVPNWEHFLAFSTANSKKYPFQSKEYKGKVKYDRKSIPFAEDILGRTLVMGISVKMSSERLDTIKKAIENAAGNL
;
A
#
# COMPACT_ATOMS: atom_id res chain seq x y z
N GLN A 1 -2.08 0.23 -1.78
CA GLN A 1 -1.79 1.61 -1.35
C GLN A 1 -2.17 2.54 -2.49
N GLY A 2 -3.28 3.27 -2.40
CA GLY A 2 -3.87 3.97 -3.56
C GLY A 2 -4.64 5.25 -3.20
N CYS A 3 -4.17 5.99 -2.20
CA CYS A 3 -4.75 7.30 -1.87
C CYS A 3 -4.66 8.24 -3.10
N GLY A 4 -5.77 8.90 -3.43
CA GLY A 4 -5.90 9.82 -4.56
C GLY A 4 -5.93 9.20 -5.97
N ALA A 5 -5.63 7.91 -6.12
CA ALA A 5 -5.87 7.15 -7.36
C ALA A 5 -7.37 7.07 -7.71
N SER A 6 -7.66 6.76 -8.96
CA SER A 6 -9.01 6.55 -9.48
C SER A 6 -9.09 5.36 -10.44
N PHE A 7 -10.32 4.93 -10.73
CA PHE A 7 -10.61 4.04 -11.82
C PHE A 7 -11.88 4.53 -12.51
N LYS A 8 -11.81 4.80 -13.82
CA LYS A 8 -12.92 5.35 -14.63
C LYS A 8 -13.55 6.60 -13.98
N GLY A 9 -12.70 7.54 -13.57
CA GLY A 9 -13.12 8.80 -12.93
C GLY A 9 -13.57 8.70 -11.47
N LYS A 10 -13.77 7.49 -10.92
CA LYS A 10 -14.19 7.30 -9.53
C LYS A 10 -12.98 7.00 -8.63
N LYS A 11 -12.83 7.72 -7.50
CA LYS A 11 -11.68 7.58 -6.58
C LYS A 11 -11.64 6.21 -5.92
N LEU A 12 -10.45 5.61 -5.79
CA LEU A 12 -10.28 4.33 -5.10
C LEU A 12 -10.76 4.42 -3.64
N GLY A 13 -11.24 3.30 -3.10
CA GLY A 13 -11.89 3.23 -1.78
C GLY A 13 -13.40 3.51 -1.80
N SER A 14 -13.95 4.13 -2.85
CA SER A 14 -15.38 4.45 -2.95
C SER A 14 -16.22 3.42 -3.73
N PHE A 15 -15.61 2.32 -4.19
CA PHE A 15 -16.27 1.30 -5.02
C PHE A 15 -17.05 0.28 -4.21
N GLY A 16 -16.50 -0.16 -3.08
CA GLY A 16 -17.13 -1.12 -2.19
C GLY A 16 -18.00 -0.45 -1.13
N ASP A 17 -18.42 -1.25 -0.16
CA ASP A 17 -19.21 -0.78 0.97
C ASP A 17 -18.43 0.14 1.90
N MET A 18 -17.14 -0.15 2.08
CA MET A 18 -16.22 0.65 2.90
C MET A 18 -14.84 0.70 2.23
N GLY A 19 -14.19 1.85 2.34
CA GLY A 19 -12.79 2.05 1.97
C GLY A 19 -11.97 2.41 3.20
N THR A 20 -10.71 1.98 3.22
CA THR A 20 -9.77 2.33 4.29
C THR A 20 -8.51 2.96 3.73
N PHE A 21 -8.00 3.95 4.46
CA PHE A 21 -6.74 4.60 4.17
C PHE A 21 -5.85 4.59 5.41
N SER A 22 -4.55 4.48 5.17
CA SER A 22 -3.51 4.66 6.17
C SER A 22 -2.81 5.99 5.89
N PHE A 23 -2.53 6.71 6.96
CA PHE A 23 -1.77 7.97 6.97
C PHE A 23 -0.53 7.86 7.88
N ASP A 24 0.03 6.66 7.97
CA ASP A 24 1.35 6.41 8.57
C ASP A 24 2.45 7.22 7.83
N TYR A 25 3.61 7.42 8.48
CA TYR A 25 4.69 8.31 8.07
C TYR A 25 5.21 8.08 6.65
N VAL A 26 5.16 6.84 6.14
CA VAL A 26 5.63 6.52 4.77
C VAL A 26 4.57 6.63 3.68
N LYS A 27 3.33 6.98 4.02
CA LYS A 27 2.23 7.04 3.05
C LYS A 27 2.26 8.35 2.25
N THR A 28 1.66 8.34 1.05
CA THR A 28 1.60 9.52 0.17
C THR A 28 1.08 10.77 0.89
N VAL A 29 0.08 10.58 1.75
CA VAL A 29 -0.40 11.57 2.70
C VAL A 29 -0.19 10.98 4.09
N THR A 30 0.35 11.77 5.01
CA THR A 30 0.66 11.32 6.36
C THR A 30 0.06 12.24 7.43
N THR A 31 -0.27 11.66 8.57
CA THR A 31 -0.60 12.34 9.83
C THR A 31 0.41 11.97 10.92
N GLY A 32 1.61 11.51 10.55
CA GLY A 32 2.54 10.82 11.44
C GLY A 32 2.07 9.39 11.66
N GLU A 33 0.96 9.26 12.39
CA GLU A 33 0.17 8.03 12.51
C GLU A 33 -1.30 8.36 12.26
N GLY A 34 -2.04 7.45 11.63
CA GLY A 34 -3.48 7.65 11.44
C GLY A 34 -4.08 6.81 10.33
N GLY A 35 -5.40 6.95 10.19
CA GLY A 35 -6.17 6.28 9.17
C GLY A 35 -7.52 6.93 8.97
N MET A 36 -8.23 6.46 7.95
CA MET A 36 -9.55 6.93 7.59
C MET A 36 -10.40 5.76 7.11
N VAL A 37 -11.67 5.77 7.50
CA VAL A 37 -12.69 4.90 6.94
C VAL A 37 -13.65 5.78 6.14
N ILE A 38 -13.96 5.37 4.91
CA ILE A 38 -14.97 6.04 4.07
C ILE A 38 -16.08 5.05 3.71
N SER A 39 -17.31 5.55 3.59
CA SER A 39 -18.48 4.77 3.18
C SER A 39 -19.55 5.70 2.63
N ASN A 40 -20.28 5.25 1.62
CA ASN A 40 -21.51 5.90 1.14
C ASN A 40 -22.77 5.38 1.86
N LYS A 41 -22.62 4.34 2.69
CA LYS A 41 -23.71 3.71 3.45
C LYS A 41 -23.76 4.28 4.86
N LYS A 42 -24.85 4.98 5.18
CA LYS A 42 -24.99 5.72 6.44
C LYS A 42 -24.90 4.81 7.67
N ASP A 43 -25.47 3.61 7.61
CA ASP A 43 -25.39 2.61 8.67
C ASP A 43 -23.94 2.18 8.95
N LEU A 44 -23.13 1.95 7.90
CA LEU A 44 -21.72 1.58 8.05
C LEU A 44 -20.86 2.75 8.56
N TYR A 45 -21.15 3.98 8.10
CA TYR A 45 -20.53 5.19 8.65
C TYR A 45 -20.81 5.29 10.16
N LEU A 46 -22.08 5.20 10.57
CA LEU A 46 -22.47 5.32 11.98
C LEU A 46 -21.83 4.21 12.84
N ARG A 47 -21.85 2.96 12.37
CA ARG A 47 -21.19 1.86 13.09
C ARG A 47 -19.68 2.08 13.25
N SER A 48 -19.01 2.64 12.24
CA SER A 48 -17.58 2.96 12.32
C SER A 48 -17.32 4.08 13.31
N GLU A 49 -18.19 5.10 13.29
CA GLU A 49 -18.10 6.28 14.14
C GLU A 49 -18.35 5.93 15.61
N TRP A 50 -19.34 5.10 15.92
CA TRP A 50 -19.53 4.60 17.28
C TRP A 50 -18.36 3.71 17.72
N TYR A 51 -17.93 2.77 16.86
CA TYR A 51 -16.92 1.78 17.24
C TYR A 51 -15.55 2.38 17.55
N HIS A 52 -15.16 3.47 16.88
CA HIS A 52 -13.84 4.09 17.09
C HIS A 52 -13.77 4.96 18.36
N ASP A 53 -14.91 5.30 18.96
CA ASP A 53 -15.02 6.11 20.18
C ASP A 53 -15.92 5.45 21.22
N HIS A 54 -15.59 4.22 21.64
CA HIS A 54 -16.26 3.51 22.76
C HIS A 54 -17.79 3.31 22.66
N GLY A 55 -18.40 3.52 21.50
CA GLY A 55 -19.84 3.43 21.30
C GLY A 55 -20.61 4.74 21.42
N HIS A 56 -19.93 5.87 21.62
CA HIS A 56 -20.52 7.19 21.70
C HIS A 56 -21.33 7.51 20.43
N ASP A 57 -22.57 8.01 20.58
CA ASP A 57 -23.43 8.38 19.45
C ASP A 57 -23.19 9.81 18.93
N HIS A 58 -22.30 10.56 19.59
CA HIS A 58 -21.89 11.92 19.26
C HIS A 58 -23.07 12.87 19.03
N ASN A 59 -24.14 12.71 19.83
CA ASN A 59 -25.30 13.59 19.76
C ASN A 59 -24.96 15.01 20.22
N PRO A 60 -24.99 16.02 19.33
CA PRO A 60 -24.54 17.38 19.66
C PRO A 60 -25.48 18.13 20.62
N LYS A 61 -26.64 17.54 20.97
CA LYS A 61 -27.65 18.16 21.84
C LYS A 61 -27.38 17.95 23.33
N VAL A 62 -26.44 17.08 23.69
CA VAL A 62 -26.12 16.74 25.07
C VAL A 62 -24.61 16.85 25.30
N GLY A 63 -24.20 17.01 26.56
CA GLY A 63 -22.78 16.92 26.91
C GLY A 63 -22.25 15.50 26.72
N ARG A 64 -20.95 15.37 26.41
CA ARG A 64 -20.30 14.08 26.09
C ARG A 64 -20.58 12.94 27.07
N ALA A 65 -20.60 13.23 28.37
CA ALA A 65 -20.86 12.22 29.40
C ALA A 65 -22.30 11.66 29.40
N LEU A 66 -23.22 12.35 28.71
CA LEU A 66 -24.64 12.01 28.57
C LEU A 66 -24.99 11.41 27.21
N GLU A 67 -24.01 11.26 26.32
CA GLU A 67 -24.20 10.62 25.01
C GLU A 67 -24.66 9.16 25.16
N GLY A 68 -25.30 8.65 24.11
CA GLY A 68 -25.71 7.26 24.01
C GLY A 68 -24.51 6.32 23.95
N ARG A 69 -24.73 5.06 24.36
CA ARG A 69 -23.76 3.95 24.21
C ARG A 69 -24.31 2.91 23.25
N THR A 70 -24.22 3.19 21.96
CA THR A 70 -24.95 2.45 20.92
C THR A 70 -24.44 1.03 20.72
N ILE A 71 -23.11 0.83 20.75
CA ILE A 71 -22.44 -0.48 20.59
C ILE A 71 -21.16 -0.53 21.44
N LEU A 72 -20.60 -1.73 21.67
CA LEU A 72 -19.23 -1.83 22.19
C LEU A 72 -18.23 -1.32 21.14
N GLY A 73 -17.23 -0.57 21.60
CA GLY A 73 -16.18 0.00 20.77
C GLY A 73 -14.82 0.05 21.45
N PHE A 74 -13.84 0.58 20.74
CA PHE A 74 -12.48 0.83 21.19
C PHE A 74 -12.18 2.33 21.18
N ASN A 75 -10.99 2.71 21.65
CA ASN A 75 -10.44 4.03 21.41
C ASN A 75 -9.50 4.00 20.21
N TYR A 76 -9.99 4.43 19.05
CA TYR A 76 -9.19 4.67 17.85
C TYR A 76 -9.31 6.14 17.40
N ARG A 77 -9.61 7.05 18.33
CA ARG A 77 -9.72 8.47 18.04
C ARG A 77 -8.38 9.03 17.54
N MET A 78 -8.46 9.80 16.46
CA MET A 78 -7.36 10.65 15.99
C MET A 78 -7.30 11.91 16.87
N ASN A 79 -6.10 12.41 17.18
CA ASN A 79 -5.96 13.69 17.89
C ASN A 79 -6.01 14.89 16.91
N GLU A 80 -6.30 16.08 17.44
CA GLU A 80 -6.46 17.30 16.62
C GLU A 80 -5.18 17.69 15.85
N LEU A 81 -3.99 17.40 16.39
CA LEU A 81 -2.73 17.70 15.71
C LEU A 81 -2.53 16.83 14.47
N GLN A 82 -2.88 15.54 14.57
CA GLN A 82 -2.91 14.61 13.44
C GLN A 82 -3.94 15.06 12.41
N GLY A 83 -5.14 15.48 12.83
CA GLY A 83 -6.16 16.04 11.96
C GLY A 83 -5.69 17.27 11.20
N ALA A 84 -5.07 18.23 11.90
CA ALA A 84 -4.52 19.45 11.30
C ALA A 84 -3.42 19.15 10.27
N LEU A 85 -2.49 18.24 10.59
CA LEU A 85 -1.46 17.78 9.66
C LEU A 85 -2.09 17.11 8.42
N GLY A 86 -3.10 16.25 8.62
CA GLY A 86 -3.83 15.57 7.56
C GLY A 86 -4.50 16.55 6.61
N LEU A 87 -5.18 17.57 7.13
CA LEU A 87 -5.79 18.64 6.32
C LEU A 87 -4.74 19.39 5.48
N ALA A 88 -3.58 19.71 6.06
CA ALA A 88 -2.50 20.37 5.34
C ALA A 88 -1.90 19.48 4.23
N GLN A 89 -1.80 18.16 4.45
CA GLN A 89 -1.29 17.20 3.46
C GLN A 89 -2.31 16.91 2.36
N LEU A 90 -3.59 16.75 2.69
CA LEU A 90 -4.66 16.49 1.70
C LEU A 90 -4.80 17.62 0.69
N ARG A 91 -4.60 18.89 1.11
CA ARG A 91 -4.56 20.04 0.19
C ARG A 91 -3.46 19.95 -0.87
N LYS A 92 -2.43 19.12 -0.66
CA LYS A 92 -1.30 18.93 -1.57
C LYS A 92 -1.47 17.69 -2.45
N LEU A 93 -2.50 16.86 -2.23
CA LEU A 93 -2.60 15.52 -2.81
C LEU A 93 -2.41 15.50 -4.34
N ASP A 94 -3.04 16.42 -5.06
CA ASP A 94 -2.94 16.49 -6.52
C ASP A 94 -1.51 16.82 -6.98
N TYR A 95 -0.82 17.74 -6.28
CA TYR A 95 0.59 18.03 -6.52
C TYR A 95 1.46 16.79 -6.26
N LEU A 96 1.24 16.08 -5.14
CA LEU A 96 2.02 14.90 -4.78
C LEU A 96 1.90 13.80 -5.85
N ILE A 97 0.69 13.55 -6.34
CA ILE A 97 0.44 12.57 -7.40
C ILE A 97 1.03 13.04 -8.73
N GLY A 98 0.91 14.34 -9.05
CA GLY A 98 1.51 14.92 -10.25
C GLY A 98 3.01 14.68 -10.34
N GLU A 99 3.74 14.98 -9.26
CA GLU A 99 5.19 14.75 -9.21
C GLU A 99 5.54 13.25 -9.26
N GLN A 100 4.77 12.39 -8.58
CA GLN A 100 4.98 10.93 -8.68
C GLN A 100 4.76 10.42 -10.11
N LYS A 101 3.72 10.88 -10.82
CA LYS A 101 3.47 10.51 -12.22
C LYS A 101 4.63 10.92 -13.12
N LYS A 102 5.14 12.15 -12.94
CA LYS A 102 6.29 12.68 -13.68
C LYS A 102 7.54 11.81 -13.47
N HIS A 103 7.97 11.59 -12.22
CA HIS A 103 9.17 10.80 -11.93
C HIS A 103 9.01 9.33 -12.35
N LYS A 104 7.84 8.74 -12.11
CA LYS A 104 7.55 7.38 -12.56
C LYS A 104 7.70 7.25 -14.06
N LYS A 105 7.18 8.20 -14.84
CA LYS A 105 7.30 8.20 -16.30
C LYS A 105 8.77 8.27 -16.73
N MET A 106 9.56 9.19 -16.18
CA MET A 106 10.97 9.33 -16.52
C MET A 106 11.75 8.02 -16.31
N ILE A 107 11.56 7.36 -15.16
CA ILE A 107 12.25 6.10 -14.85
C ILE A 107 11.73 4.95 -15.73
N MET A 108 10.43 4.92 -16.00
CA MET A 108 9.82 3.93 -16.89
C MET A 108 10.37 4.03 -18.32
N ASP A 109 10.55 5.25 -18.83
CA ASP A 109 11.11 5.48 -20.17
C ASP A 109 12.57 5.00 -20.25
N VAL A 110 13.39 5.24 -19.22
CA VAL A 110 14.78 4.72 -19.17
C VAL A 110 14.82 3.19 -19.14
N LEU A 111 13.99 2.55 -18.31
CA LEU A 111 13.89 1.09 -18.26
C LEU A 111 13.51 0.52 -19.64
N ALA A 112 12.48 1.10 -20.27
CA ALA A 112 11.99 0.64 -21.56
C ALA A 112 13.04 0.79 -22.69
N ALA A 113 13.88 1.81 -22.62
CA ALA A 113 14.91 2.07 -23.63
C ALA A 113 16.16 1.19 -23.46
N THR A 114 16.47 0.76 -22.24
CA THR A 114 17.78 0.15 -21.92
C THR A 114 17.72 -1.30 -21.51
N VAL A 115 16.61 -1.77 -20.90
CA VAL A 115 16.49 -3.13 -20.37
C VAL A 115 15.76 -4.03 -21.37
N PRO A 116 16.43 -5.02 -21.98
CA PRO A 116 15.80 -5.91 -22.96
C PRO A 116 14.65 -6.71 -22.35
N ASN A 117 13.53 -6.79 -23.07
CA ASN A 117 12.34 -7.55 -22.68
C ASN A 117 11.75 -7.16 -21.32
N VAL A 118 11.96 -5.92 -20.87
CA VAL A 118 11.31 -5.42 -19.65
C VAL A 118 9.80 -5.29 -19.87
N GLY A 119 9.03 -5.87 -18.97
CA GLY A 119 7.59 -5.68 -18.88
C GLY A 119 7.21 -4.65 -17.83
N PHE A 120 6.02 -4.09 -17.90
CA PHE A 120 5.46 -3.23 -16.86
C PHE A 120 4.13 -3.78 -16.37
N ARG A 121 3.81 -3.54 -15.10
CA ARG A 121 2.49 -3.87 -14.55
C ARG A 121 1.39 -3.26 -15.41
N ALA A 122 0.44 -4.10 -15.84
CA ALA A 122 -0.72 -3.65 -16.61
C ALA A 122 -1.54 -2.59 -15.84
N LYS A 123 -1.83 -1.46 -16.50
CA LYS A 123 -2.68 -0.38 -15.98
C LYS A 123 -4.02 -0.41 -16.72
N ARG A 124 -5.09 -0.81 -16.03
CA ARG A 124 -6.46 -0.83 -16.61
C ARG A 124 -7.03 0.57 -16.86
N ASP A 125 -6.56 1.55 -16.08
CA ASP A 125 -6.83 2.97 -16.25
C ASP A 125 -5.52 3.73 -15.97
N PRO A 126 -4.72 4.04 -17.00
CA PRO A 126 -3.44 4.74 -16.83
C PRO A 126 -3.58 6.13 -16.19
N GLU A 127 -4.66 6.85 -16.47
CA GLU A 127 -4.91 8.19 -15.93
C GLU A 127 -5.24 8.16 -14.44
N GLY A 128 -5.83 7.05 -13.97
CA GLY A 128 -6.17 6.83 -12.58
C GLY A 128 -5.03 6.36 -11.67
N ASP A 129 -3.83 6.11 -12.18
CA ASP A 129 -2.68 5.64 -11.38
C ASP A 129 -2.15 6.75 -10.43
N SER A 130 -2.00 6.45 -9.13
CA SER A 130 -1.35 7.39 -8.18
C SER A 130 0.17 7.46 -8.36
N ALA A 131 0.75 6.54 -9.13
CA ALA A 131 2.19 6.49 -9.43
C ALA A 131 3.12 6.33 -8.21
N THR A 132 2.60 5.97 -7.04
CA THR A 132 3.37 5.80 -5.80
C THR A 132 4.46 4.72 -5.92
N PHE A 133 4.25 3.73 -6.80
CA PHE A 133 5.23 2.69 -7.11
C PHE A 133 5.32 2.45 -8.61
N LEU A 134 6.52 2.11 -9.07
CA LEU A 134 6.79 1.54 -10.39
C LEU A 134 7.09 0.05 -10.24
N ALA A 135 6.25 -0.78 -10.85
CA ALA A 135 6.44 -2.23 -10.89
C ALA A 135 6.77 -2.65 -12.33
N PHE A 136 7.91 -3.32 -12.49
CA PHE A 136 8.41 -3.80 -13.77
C PHE A 136 8.88 -5.25 -13.66
N ASN A 137 8.81 -5.96 -14.76
CA ASN A 137 8.98 -7.40 -14.86
C ASN A 137 10.19 -7.74 -15.72
N LEU A 138 10.99 -8.70 -15.27
CA LEU A 138 12.02 -9.34 -16.09
C LEU A 138 11.49 -10.69 -16.61
N PRO A 139 12.10 -11.27 -17.66
CA PRO A 139 11.67 -12.56 -18.20
C PRO A 139 11.71 -13.69 -17.18
N GLU A 140 12.70 -13.69 -16.28
CA GLU A 140 12.92 -14.74 -15.30
C GLU A 140 13.28 -14.18 -13.92
N GLU A 141 12.99 -14.96 -12.88
CA GLU A 141 13.28 -14.60 -11.48
C GLU A 141 14.78 -14.41 -11.23
N LYS A 142 15.63 -15.29 -11.79
CA LYS A 142 17.08 -15.18 -11.67
C LYS A 142 17.59 -13.84 -12.23
N MET A 143 16.99 -13.36 -13.31
CA MET A 143 17.32 -12.06 -13.93
C MET A 143 16.83 -10.90 -13.06
N ALA A 144 15.61 -10.98 -12.53
CA ALA A 144 15.09 -9.97 -11.61
C ALA A 144 15.99 -9.82 -10.36
N LEU A 145 16.42 -10.93 -9.76
CA LEU A 145 17.31 -10.90 -8.58
C LEU A 145 18.71 -10.37 -8.91
N LYS A 146 19.28 -10.77 -10.05
CA LYS A 146 20.55 -10.24 -10.53
C LYS A 146 20.47 -8.74 -10.77
N PHE A 147 19.43 -8.28 -11.46
CA PHE A 147 19.20 -6.86 -11.73
C PHE A 147 18.97 -6.05 -10.46
N GLN A 148 18.18 -6.58 -9.50
CA GLN A 148 18.00 -5.97 -8.18
C GLN A 148 19.33 -5.76 -7.47
N LYS A 149 20.22 -6.76 -7.47
CA LYS A 149 21.54 -6.68 -6.84
C LYS A 149 22.42 -5.61 -7.50
N LEU A 150 22.41 -5.54 -8.84
CA LEU A 150 23.17 -4.54 -9.60
C LEU A 150 22.67 -3.11 -9.31
N LEU A 151 21.35 -2.90 -9.31
CA LEU A 151 20.76 -1.60 -8.94
C LEU A 151 21.12 -1.19 -7.50
N SER A 152 21.05 -2.14 -6.55
CA SER A 152 21.35 -1.87 -5.14
C SER A 152 22.81 -1.49 -4.93
N ALA A 153 23.75 -2.09 -5.67
CA ALA A 153 25.17 -1.72 -5.64
C ALA A 153 25.44 -0.26 -6.06
N GLU A 154 24.52 0.32 -6.85
CA GLU A 154 24.55 1.72 -7.31
C GLU A 154 23.63 2.63 -6.45
N GLY A 155 23.14 2.13 -5.31
CA GLY A 155 22.28 2.88 -4.40
C GLY A 155 20.84 3.07 -4.90
N VAL A 156 20.35 2.18 -5.76
CA VAL A 156 18.97 2.19 -6.26
C VAL A 156 18.22 0.97 -5.73
N ASP A 157 17.38 1.21 -4.72
CA ASP A 157 16.64 0.14 -4.08
C ASP A 157 15.37 -0.23 -4.85
N THR A 158 15.18 -1.54 -5.02
CA THR A 158 13.94 -2.14 -5.50
C THR A 158 13.58 -3.34 -4.64
N THR A 159 12.30 -3.71 -4.59
CA THR A 159 11.80 -4.84 -3.81
C THR A 159 11.29 -5.94 -4.73
N CYS A 160 11.84 -7.14 -4.59
CA CYS A 160 11.22 -8.38 -5.08
C CYS A 160 10.28 -8.92 -3.99
N TYR A 161 8.97 -8.76 -4.18
CA TYR A 161 7.99 -9.05 -3.12
C TYR A 161 7.87 -10.54 -2.77
N LYS A 162 8.25 -11.45 -3.67
CA LYS A 162 8.26 -12.90 -3.38
C LYS A 162 9.13 -13.26 -2.16
N TYR A 163 10.16 -12.47 -1.88
CA TYR A 163 11.09 -12.68 -0.76
C TYR A 163 10.88 -11.69 0.40
N ASN A 164 9.90 -10.79 0.28
CA ASN A 164 9.63 -9.80 1.31
C ASN A 164 8.90 -10.43 2.50
N LYS A 165 9.35 -10.11 3.72
CA LYS A 165 8.84 -10.68 4.98
C LYS A 165 7.58 -10.00 5.55
N TRP A 166 7.10 -8.95 4.91
CA TRP A 166 5.99 -8.11 5.40
C TRP A 166 4.85 -7.94 4.40
N HIS A 167 5.05 -8.34 3.15
CA HIS A 167 4.10 -8.10 2.06
C HIS A 167 3.74 -9.37 1.28
N TYR A 168 4.22 -10.54 1.73
CA TYR A 168 3.92 -11.81 1.08
C TYR A 168 3.74 -12.92 2.10
N VAL A 169 2.49 -13.42 2.21
CA VAL A 169 2.04 -14.36 3.24
C VAL A 169 2.94 -15.59 3.41
N PRO A 170 3.45 -16.24 2.34
CA PRO A 170 4.36 -17.37 2.49
C PRO A 170 5.67 -17.10 3.23
N ASN A 171 6.02 -15.84 3.50
CA ASN A 171 7.19 -15.45 4.28
C ASN A 171 6.84 -15.00 5.71
N TRP A 172 5.57 -14.99 6.11
CA TRP A 172 5.16 -14.48 7.42
C TRP A 172 5.24 -15.59 8.47
N GLU A 173 6.40 -15.79 9.09
CA GLU A 173 6.59 -16.91 10.03
C GLU A 173 5.56 -16.91 11.17
N HIS A 174 5.22 -15.73 11.69
CA HIS A 174 4.25 -15.56 12.78
C HIS A 174 2.82 -15.92 12.34
N PHE A 175 2.44 -15.56 11.11
CA PHE A 175 1.12 -15.89 10.57
C PHE A 175 1.01 -17.39 10.30
N LEU A 176 2.04 -17.99 9.71
CA LEU A 176 2.07 -19.44 9.42
C LEU A 176 2.14 -20.29 10.70
N ALA A 177 2.73 -19.76 11.78
CA ALA A 177 2.73 -20.38 13.10
C ALA A 177 1.43 -20.16 13.90
N PHE A 178 0.44 -19.44 13.34
CA PHE A 178 -0.79 -19.05 14.05
C PHE A 178 -0.51 -18.33 15.38
N SER A 179 0.53 -17.50 15.39
CA SER A 179 0.91 -16.69 16.54
C SER A 179 -0.09 -15.56 16.75
N THR A 180 -0.75 -15.57 17.91
CA THR A 180 -1.75 -14.58 18.32
C THR A 180 -1.63 -14.33 19.83
N ALA A 181 -1.89 -13.09 20.24
CA ALA A 181 -1.94 -12.71 21.66
C ALA A 181 -3.15 -13.31 22.40
N ASN A 182 -4.15 -13.81 21.67
CA ASN A 182 -5.30 -14.48 22.28
C ASN A 182 -4.89 -15.87 22.80
N SER A 183 -4.99 -16.10 24.11
CA SER A 183 -4.61 -17.36 24.75
C SER A 183 -5.38 -18.58 24.23
N LYS A 184 -6.60 -18.38 23.70
CA LYS A 184 -7.42 -19.42 23.06
C LYS A 184 -7.10 -19.61 21.57
N LYS A 185 -5.99 -19.03 21.08
CA LYS A 185 -5.53 -19.09 19.68
C LYS A 185 -6.56 -18.59 18.66
N TYR A 186 -7.50 -17.73 19.07
CA TYR A 186 -8.42 -17.05 18.16
C TYR A 186 -7.65 -16.03 17.28
N PRO A 187 -7.98 -15.88 15.98
CA PRO A 187 -9.06 -16.57 15.24
C PRO A 187 -8.69 -17.94 14.67
N PHE A 188 -7.44 -18.37 14.74
CA PHE A 188 -6.94 -19.57 14.06
C PHE A 188 -7.57 -20.90 14.52
N GLN A 189 -8.03 -20.98 15.77
CA GLN A 189 -8.74 -22.14 16.31
C GLN A 189 -10.24 -21.89 16.52
N SER A 190 -10.84 -20.92 15.83
CA SER A 190 -12.28 -20.66 15.95
C SER A 190 -13.09 -21.89 15.54
N LYS A 191 -14.01 -22.33 16.41
CA LYS A 191 -14.94 -23.43 16.13
C LYS A 191 -16.03 -23.03 15.12
N GLU A 192 -16.19 -21.74 14.85
CA GLU A 192 -17.16 -21.20 13.88
C GLU A 192 -16.74 -21.52 12.45
N TYR A 193 -15.43 -21.55 12.19
CA TYR A 193 -14.90 -21.92 10.89
C TYR A 193 -14.78 -23.45 10.78
N LYS A 194 -15.59 -24.06 9.91
CA LYS A 194 -15.61 -25.51 9.69
C LYS A 194 -14.67 -25.98 8.58
N GLY A 195 -14.07 -25.06 7.84
CA GLY A 195 -13.17 -25.38 6.73
C GLY A 195 -11.76 -25.74 7.19
N LYS A 196 -10.92 -26.12 6.22
CA LYS A 196 -9.46 -26.26 6.40
C LYS A 196 -8.78 -25.29 5.45
N VAL A 197 -7.92 -24.40 5.97
CA VAL A 197 -7.11 -23.49 5.16
C VAL A 197 -5.65 -23.92 5.24
N LYS A 198 -4.99 -24.00 4.09
CA LYS A 198 -3.53 -24.15 3.98
C LYS A 198 -2.97 -22.94 3.25
N TYR A 199 -1.99 -22.28 3.84
CA TYR A 199 -1.31 -21.11 3.28
C TYR A 199 -0.01 -21.51 2.58
N ASP A 200 -0.10 -22.44 1.62
CA ASP A 200 1.05 -22.99 0.90
C ASP A 200 1.34 -22.17 -0.38
N ARG A 201 2.63 -22.03 -0.73
CA ARG A 201 3.08 -21.41 -1.98
C ARG A 201 2.49 -22.10 -3.21
N LYS A 202 2.38 -23.42 -3.17
CA LYS A 202 1.79 -24.26 -4.23
C LYS A 202 0.33 -23.91 -4.51
N SER A 203 -0.36 -23.26 -3.57
CA SER A 203 -1.74 -22.79 -3.75
C SER A 203 -1.84 -21.49 -4.56
N ILE A 204 -0.72 -20.81 -4.80
CA ILE A 204 -0.68 -19.51 -5.50
C ILE A 204 0.43 -19.46 -6.58
N PRO A 205 0.51 -20.45 -7.49
CA PRO A 205 1.63 -20.59 -8.43
C PRO A 205 1.80 -19.39 -9.36
N PHE A 206 0.70 -18.75 -9.76
CA PHE A 206 0.75 -17.53 -10.58
C PHE A 206 1.35 -16.33 -9.81
N ALA A 207 1.04 -16.21 -8.51
CA ALA A 207 1.62 -15.18 -7.66
C ALA A 207 3.12 -15.43 -7.43
N GLU A 208 3.52 -16.68 -7.20
CA GLU A 208 4.93 -17.07 -7.08
C GLU A 208 5.74 -16.70 -8.32
N ASP A 209 5.21 -17.01 -9.50
CA ASP A 209 5.86 -16.68 -10.77
C ASP A 209 5.94 -15.16 -10.99
N ILE A 210 4.81 -14.45 -10.97
CA ILE A 210 4.80 -13.02 -11.27
C ILE A 210 5.64 -12.22 -10.26
N LEU A 211 5.55 -12.53 -8.96
CA LEU A 211 6.27 -11.79 -7.92
C LEU A 211 7.76 -12.11 -7.91
N GLY A 212 8.18 -13.32 -8.29
CA GLY A 212 9.60 -13.66 -8.42
C GLY A 212 10.28 -12.88 -9.55
N ARG A 213 9.50 -12.51 -10.57
CA ARG A 213 9.96 -11.78 -11.75
C ARG A 213 9.71 -10.27 -11.68
N THR A 214 9.05 -9.77 -10.64
CA THR A 214 8.68 -8.34 -10.50
C THR A 214 9.59 -7.65 -9.52
N LEU A 215 10.18 -6.53 -9.95
CA LEU A 215 10.80 -5.56 -9.06
C LEU A 215 9.88 -4.35 -8.90
N VAL A 216 9.77 -3.86 -7.67
CA VAL A 216 8.96 -2.70 -7.33
C VAL A 216 9.83 -1.61 -6.73
N MET A 217 9.79 -0.43 -7.34
CA MET A 217 10.49 0.78 -6.90
C MET A 217 9.48 1.77 -6.31
N GLY A 218 9.77 2.31 -5.14
CA GLY A 218 9.03 3.45 -4.58
C GLY A 218 9.34 4.73 -5.34
N ILE A 219 8.32 5.52 -5.64
CA ILE A 219 8.50 6.78 -6.38
C ILE A 219 8.37 7.96 -5.44
N SER A 220 9.49 8.64 -5.22
CA SER A 220 9.54 9.83 -4.38
C SER A 220 8.79 11.00 -5.03
N VAL A 221 8.04 11.73 -4.21
CA VAL A 221 7.41 13.00 -4.61
C VAL A 221 8.48 14.03 -4.97
N LYS A 222 9.51 14.17 -4.14
CA LYS A 222 10.65 15.05 -4.42
C LYS A 222 11.81 14.19 -4.88
N MET A 223 12.27 14.41 -6.10
CA MET A 223 13.44 13.75 -6.67
C MET A 223 14.30 14.81 -7.34
N SER A 224 15.56 14.94 -6.90
CA SER A 224 16.48 15.89 -7.52
C SER A 224 16.97 15.37 -8.88
N SER A 225 17.50 16.26 -9.72
CA SER A 225 18.16 15.93 -10.97
C SER A 225 19.27 14.89 -10.76
N GLU A 226 20.08 15.09 -9.73
CA GLU A 226 21.22 14.21 -9.41
C GLU A 226 20.73 12.81 -9.06
N ARG A 227 19.62 12.71 -8.32
CA ARG A 227 19.04 11.40 -7.98
C ARG A 227 18.46 10.70 -9.22
N LEU A 228 17.79 11.44 -10.11
CA LEU A 228 17.32 10.89 -11.38
C LEU A 228 18.48 10.39 -12.24
N ASP A 229 19.60 11.13 -12.30
CA ASP A 229 20.81 10.73 -13.01
C ASP A 229 21.46 9.49 -12.39
N THR A 230 21.50 9.38 -11.06
CA THR A 230 21.94 8.15 -10.37
C THR A 230 21.07 6.96 -10.78
N ILE A 231 19.75 7.12 -10.76
CA ILE A 231 18.82 6.04 -11.16
C ILE A 231 19.03 5.64 -12.61
N LYS A 232 19.18 6.61 -13.50
CA LYS A 232 19.42 6.37 -14.93
C LYS A 232 20.71 5.58 -15.16
N LYS A 233 21.83 6.05 -14.61
CA LYS A 233 23.13 5.39 -14.71
C LYS A 233 23.10 3.98 -14.14
N ALA A 234 22.47 3.79 -12.98
CA ALA A 234 22.33 2.47 -12.37
C ALA A 234 21.56 1.50 -13.26
N ILE A 235 20.47 1.96 -13.89
CA ILE A 235 19.68 1.14 -14.83
C ILE A 235 20.51 0.78 -16.06
N GLU A 236 21.20 1.75 -16.67
CA GLU A 236 22.05 1.56 -17.85
C GLU A 236 23.19 0.56 -17.56
N ASN A 237 23.91 0.76 -16.45
CA ASN A 237 24.97 -0.15 -16.00
C ASN A 237 24.44 -1.55 -15.73
N ALA A 238 23.32 -1.66 -15.00
CA ALA A 238 22.74 -2.95 -14.67
C ALA A 238 22.23 -3.70 -15.91
N ALA A 239 21.70 -2.97 -16.91
CA ALA A 239 21.26 -3.54 -18.18
C ALA A 239 22.42 -4.10 -19.01
N GLY A 240 23.55 -3.40 -19.05
CA GLY A 240 24.76 -3.89 -19.74
C GLY A 240 25.39 -5.13 -19.09
N ASN A 241 25.04 -5.43 -17.84
CA ASN A 241 25.57 -6.55 -17.06
C ASN A 241 24.54 -7.66 -16.79
N LEU A 242 23.35 -7.57 -17.39
CA LEU A 242 22.23 -8.50 -17.22
C LEU A 242 22.46 -9.81 -17.99
#